data_AF-A0A958G4A9-F1
#
_entry.id   AF-A0A958G4A9-F1
#
_cell.length_a   1.000
_cell.length_b   1.000
_cell.length_c   1.000
_cell.angle_alpha   90.00
_cell.angle_beta   90.00
_cell.angle_gamma   90.00
#
_symmetry.space_group_name_H-M   'P 1'
#
loop_
_entity.id
_entity.type
_entity.pdbx_description
1 polymer ?
#
loop_
_entity_poly.entity_id
_entity_poly.type
_entity_poly.pdbx_seq_one_letter_code
_entity_poly.pdbx_strand_id
1 'polypeptide(L)'
;YPEGPIDLLISEATYGADARAETVRRPEEAKRFARKVRQRLQLGGVVMLPVFALGRTQEMLAMIQHLRLRGHLPSVPVYITGMGLKINKIYDRLLHNIYPDRFDPGALRAMTFGQWRRGQKLHGPAILLATSGMMIPGSPSFDFARTLAADPRNGIYFVGYADPETPAGLFREQQHDRLKALLGVEAIHCQVEVFQFSAHSHRQDLLAMALQLRPRRIIFTHGEAPALEWLAAETRRRLPRSEVILPQQGEWLTLA
;
A
#
# COMPACT_ATOMS: atom_id res chain seq x y z
N TYR A 1 -24.11 5.05 -2.49
CA TYR A 1 -23.77 6.13 -3.43
C TYR A 1 -24.79 7.25 -3.27
N PRO A 2 -24.48 8.52 -3.61
CA PRO A 2 -25.44 9.61 -3.55
C PRO A 2 -26.75 9.22 -4.26
N GLU A 3 -27.87 9.63 -3.70
CA GLU A 3 -29.20 9.39 -4.26
C GLU A 3 -29.54 10.51 -5.25
N GLY A 4 -30.09 10.15 -6.40
CA GLY A 4 -30.51 11.10 -7.44
C GLY A 4 -29.67 11.08 -8.72
N PRO A 5 -30.07 11.88 -9.73
CA PRO A 5 -29.36 11.95 -11.01
C PRO A 5 -27.97 12.59 -10.84
N ILE A 6 -26.98 12.02 -11.51
CA ILE A 6 -25.60 12.53 -11.52
C ILE A 6 -25.32 13.16 -12.90
N ASP A 7 -25.05 14.47 -12.93
CA ASP A 7 -24.69 15.15 -14.17
C ASP A 7 -23.24 14.88 -14.59
N LEU A 8 -22.33 14.78 -13.62
CA LEU A 8 -20.91 14.52 -13.85
C LEU A 8 -20.34 13.60 -12.77
N LEU A 9 -19.65 12.55 -13.21
CA LEU A 9 -18.79 11.73 -12.37
C LEU A 9 -17.32 11.96 -12.77
N ILE A 10 -16.49 12.38 -11.82
CA ILE A 10 -15.04 12.39 -11.97
C ILE A 10 -14.49 11.21 -11.16
N SER A 11 -13.79 10.28 -11.82
CA SER A 11 -13.28 9.07 -11.20
C SER A 11 -11.79 8.88 -11.49
N GLU A 12 -11.08 8.32 -10.51
CA GLU A 12 -9.74 7.80 -10.76
C GLU A 12 -9.76 6.59 -11.71
N ALA A 13 -8.58 6.22 -12.21
CA ALA A 13 -8.37 5.09 -13.11
C ALA A 13 -7.10 4.30 -12.74
N THR A 14 -6.60 4.40 -11.51
CA THR A 14 -5.26 3.90 -11.12
C THR A 14 -5.06 2.42 -11.47
N TYR A 15 -6.10 1.59 -11.27
CA TYR A 15 -6.08 0.16 -11.60
C TYR A 15 -6.93 -0.22 -12.82
N GLY A 16 -7.33 0.74 -13.67
CA GLY A 16 -8.16 0.47 -14.85
C GLY A 16 -7.56 -0.55 -15.83
N ALA A 17 -6.22 -0.62 -15.93
CA ALA A 17 -5.51 -1.54 -16.83
C ALA A 17 -5.04 -2.84 -16.17
N ASP A 18 -5.07 -2.94 -14.83
CA ASP A 18 -4.54 -4.11 -14.14
C ASP A 18 -5.58 -5.24 -14.13
N ALA A 19 -5.51 -6.12 -15.13
CA ALA A 19 -6.35 -7.32 -15.18
C ALA A 19 -6.05 -8.30 -14.04
N ARG A 20 -4.85 -8.28 -13.43
CA ARG A 20 -4.52 -9.14 -12.28
C ARG A 20 -5.20 -8.66 -11.02
N ALA A 21 -5.53 -7.38 -10.94
CA ALA A 21 -6.33 -6.81 -9.85
C ALA A 21 -7.68 -7.55 -9.69
N GLU A 22 -8.22 -8.16 -10.76
CA GLU A 22 -9.44 -8.99 -10.72
C GLU A 22 -9.26 -10.32 -9.97
N THR A 23 -8.04 -10.86 -9.92
CA THR A 23 -7.74 -12.18 -9.37
C THR A 23 -7.25 -12.13 -7.93
N VAL A 24 -6.69 -11.00 -7.50
CA VAL A 24 -6.10 -10.84 -6.17
C VAL A 24 -7.15 -10.33 -5.20
N ARG A 25 -7.86 -11.27 -4.56
CA ARG A 25 -8.81 -10.94 -3.49
C ARG A 25 -8.05 -10.60 -2.21
N ARG A 26 -8.40 -9.47 -1.58
CA ARG A 26 -7.79 -9.00 -0.34
C ARG A 26 -7.66 -10.07 0.77
N PRO A 27 -8.66 -10.95 1.02
CA PRO A 27 -8.50 -12.04 2.00
C PRO A 27 -7.43 -13.07 1.63
N GLU A 28 -7.34 -13.45 0.35
CA GLU A 28 -6.34 -14.40 -0.13
C GLU A 28 -4.94 -13.76 -0.11
N GLU A 29 -4.85 -12.48 -0.45
CA GLU A 29 -3.60 -11.73 -0.36
C GLU A 29 -3.13 -11.57 1.10
N ALA A 30 -4.05 -11.35 2.04
CA ALA A 30 -3.75 -11.32 3.47
C ALA A 30 -3.25 -12.68 3.98
N LYS A 31 -3.82 -13.79 3.51
CA LYS A 31 -3.32 -15.15 3.80
C LYS A 31 -1.92 -15.36 3.21
N ARG A 32 -1.68 -14.92 1.97
CA ARG A 32 -0.37 -14.99 1.31
C ARG A 32 0.68 -14.21 2.09
N PHE A 33 0.33 -12.99 2.51
CA PHE A 33 1.15 -12.14 3.37
C PHE A 33 1.48 -12.83 4.68
N ALA A 34 0.47 -13.30 5.42
CA ALA A 34 0.66 -13.98 6.69
C ALA A 34 1.60 -15.19 6.56
N ARG A 35 1.44 -16.00 5.51
CA ARG A 35 2.30 -17.16 5.22
C ARG A 35 3.74 -16.75 4.97
N LYS A 36 3.98 -15.77 4.10
CA LYS A 36 5.34 -15.30 3.75
C LYS A 36 6.04 -14.69 4.96
N VAL A 37 5.33 -13.85 5.71
CA VAL A 37 5.83 -13.26 6.97
C VAL A 37 6.22 -14.37 7.95
N ARG A 38 5.34 -15.35 8.19
CA ARG A 38 5.61 -16.47 9.09
C ARG A 38 6.86 -17.25 8.70
N GLN A 39 7.08 -17.50 7.40
CA GLN A 39 8.26 -18.22 6.92
C GLN A 39 9.56 -17.51 7.30
N ARG A 40 9.64 -16.18 7.19
CA ARG A 40 10.84 -15.43 7.59
C ARG A 40 11.01 -15.39 9.11
N LEU A 41 9.91 -15.20 9.85
CA LEU A 41 9.93 -15.22 11.32
C LEU A 41 10.38 -16.58 11.87
N GLN A 42 10.01 -17.69 11.24
CA GLN A 42 10.47 -19.04 11.62
C GLN A 42 11.97 -19.24 11.45
N LEU A 43 12.61 -18.50 10.53
CA LEU A 43 14.05 -18.48 10.35
C LEU A 43 14.76 -17.53 11.33
N GLY A 44 14.02 -16.91 12.26
CA GLY A 44 14.55 -15.90 13.18
C GLY A 44 14.87 -14.56 12.51
N GLY A 45 14.37 -14.32 11.28
CA GLY A 45 14.64 -13.11 10.52
C GLY A 45 13.68 -11.96 10.83
N VAL A 46 13.95 -10.80 10.22
CA VAL A 46 13.12 -9.61 10.28
C VAL A 46 12.34 -9.47 8.98
N VAL A 47 11.05 -9.16 9.08
CA VAL A 47 10.26 -8.71 7.94
C VAL A 47 10.06 -7.21 8.02
N MET A 48 10.66 -6.47 7.08
CA MET A 48 10.47 -5.03 6.95
C MET A 48 9.37 -4.73 5.93
N LEU A 49 8.47 -3.82 6.29
CA LEU A 49 7.47 -3.19 5.42
C LEU A 49 7.83 -1.72 5.22
N PRO A 50 8.36 -1.33 4.05
CA PRO A 50 8.46 0.08 3.67
C PRO A 50 7.06 0.67 3.51
N VAL A 51 6.73 1.69 4.31
CA VAL A 51 5.38 2.27 4.35
C VAL A 51 5.41 3.79 4.46
N PHE A 52 4.41 4.46 3.87
CA PHE A 52 4.20 5.87 4.13
C PHE A 52 3.71 6.11 5.55
N ALA A 53 4.08 7.25 6.13
CA ALA A 53 3.73 7.61 7.50
C ALA A 53 2.21 7.69 7.73
N LEU A 54 1.47 8.06 6.67
CA LEU A 54 0.03 8.23 6.64
C LEU A 54 -0.63 7.15 5.78
N GLY A 55 -1.76 6.61 6.23
CA GLY A 55 -2.54 5.58 5.54
C GLY A 55 -1.96 4.18 5.74
N ARG A 56 -0.94 3.82 4.95
CA ARG A 56 -0.48 2.43 4.84
C ARG A 56 0.09 1.88 6.14
N THR A 57 0.78 2.71 6.94
CA THR A 57 1.27 2.31 8.26
C THR A 57 0.12 1.81 9.15
N GLN A 58 -0.96 2.59 9.25
CA GLN A 58 -2.07 2.30 10.15
C GLN A 58 -2.86 1.06 9.69
N GLU A 59 -3.09 0.96 8.38
CA GLU A 59 -3.74 -0.20 7.78
C GLU A 59 -2.96 -1.49 8.01
N MET A 60 -1.64 -1.47 7.83
CA MET A 60 -0.81 -2.65 8.06
C MET A 60 -0.77 -3.05 9.54
N LEU A 61 -0.74 -2.10 10.48
CA LEU A 61 -0.84 -2.42 11.91
C LEU A 61 -2.13 -3.14 12.24
N ALA A 62 -3.27 -2.59 11.79
CA ALA A 62 -4.58 -3.21 11.99
C ALA A 62 -4.65 -4.61 11.36
N MET A 63 -4.11 -4.77 10.15
CA MET A 63 -4.06 -6.07 9.48
C MET A 63 -3.19 -7.08 10.23
N ILE A 64 -2.00 -6.69 10.68
CA ILE A 64 -1.10 -7.56 11.45
C ILE A 64 -1.78 -7.99 12.76
N GLN A 65 -2.43 -7.06 13.47
CA GLN A 65 -3.15 -7.38 14.70
C GLN A 65 -4.32 -8.33 14.45
N HIS A 66 -5.11 -8.09 13.40
CA HIS A 66 -6.20 -8.99 13.00
C HIS A 66 -5.70 -10.40 12.68
N LEU A 67 -4.60 -10.51 11.93
CA LEU A 67 -3.98 -11.78 11.61
C LEU A 67 -3.41 -12.48 12.85
N ARG A 68 -2.92 -11.74 13.84
CA ARG A 68 -2.47 -12.29 15.14
C ARG A 68 -3.62 -12.86 15.95
N LEU A 69 -4.70 -12.09 16.12
CA LEU A 69 -5.89 -12.52 16.87
C LEU A 69 -6.52 -13.78 16.27
N ARG A 70 -6.39 -13.97 14.95
CA ARG A 70 -6.84 -15.19 14.24
C ARG A 70 -5.81 -16.32 14.17
N GLY A 71 -4.66 -16.20 14.82
CA GLY A 71 -3.61 -17.23 14.82
C GLY A 71 -2.88 -17.39 13.47
N HIS A 72 -3.07 -16.45 12.54
CA HIS A 72 -2.38 -16.44 11.25
C HIS A 72 -0.96 -15.86 11.33
N LEU A 73 -0.65 -15.06 12.35
CA LEU A 73 0.70 -14.59 12.65
C LEU A 73 1.08 -14.89 14.10
N PRO A 74 2.35 -15.26 14.38
CA PRO A 74 2.81 -15.42 15.75
C PRO A 74 2.89 -14.07 16.48
N SER A 75 2.84 -14.12 17.81
CA SER A 75 3.11 -12.96 18.66
C SER A 75 4.61 -12.69 18.69
N VAL A 76 5.05 -11.73 17.89
CA VAL A 76 6.45 -11.25 17.82
C VAL A 76 6.50 -9.73 18.03
N PRO A 77 7.64 -9.12 18.35
CA PRO A 77 7.74 -7.67 18.38
C PRO A 77 7.36 -7.03 17.02
N VAL A 78 6.52 -5.99 17.05
CA VAL A 78 6.22 -5.10 15.91
C VAL A 78 6.80 -3.73 16.22
N TYR A 79 7.74 -3.29 15.39
CA TYR A 79 8.37 -1.99 15.51
C TYR A 79 7.85 -1.02 14.46
N ILE A 80 7.79 0.26 14.82
CA ILE A 80 7.58 1.36 13.89
C ILE A 80 8.72 2.35 14.03
N THR A 81 9.15 2.93 12.91
CA THR A 81 10.13 4.02 12.88
C THR A 81 9.68 5.19 12.02
N GLY A 82 10.34 6.34 12.23
CA GLY A 82 10.13 7.57 11.49
C GLY A 82 8.79 8.26 11.76
N MET A 83 8.25 8.95 10.75
CA MET A 83 7.09 9.84 10.93
C MET A 83 5.80 9.09 11.29
N GLY A 84 5.71 7.78 11.02
CA GLY A 84 4.53 6.97 11.35
C GLY A 84 4.16 7.02 12.84
N LEU A 85 5.14 7.15 13.73
CA LEU A 85 4.88 7.27 15.18
C LEU A 85 4.16 8.57 15.56
N LYS A 86 4.52 9.69 14.92
CA LYS A 86 3.88 10.98 15.18
C LYS A 86 2.46 10.98 14.60
N ILE A 87 2.28 10.42 13.41
CA ILE A 87 0.97 10.32 12.75
C ILE A 87 0.04 9.37 13.52
N ASN A 88 0.53 8.26 14.07
CA ASN A 88 -0.29 7.34 14.87
C ASN A 88 -0.91 8.03 16.09
N LYS A 89 -0.18 8.94 16.76
CA LYS A 89 -0.74 9.72 17.87
C LYS A 89 -1.90 10.63 17.43
N ILE A 90 -1.83 11.16 16.20
CA ILE A 90 -2.89 11.97 15.61
C ILE A 90 -4.09 11.06 15.27
N TYR A 91 -3.85 9.88 14.69
CA TYR A 91 -4.89 8.90 14.41
C TYR A 91 -5.62 8.44 15.67
N ASP A 92 -4.89 8.02 16.71
CA ASP A 92 -5.49 7.58 17.96
C ASP A 92 -6.40 8.67 18.56
N ARG A 93 -5.97 9.93 18.53
CA ARG A 93 -6.78 11.06 18.99
C ARG A 93 -8.00 11.30 18.12
N LEU A 94 -7.84 11.36 16.79
CA LEU A 94 -8.93 11.69 15.88
C LEU A 94 -9.97 10.56 15.80
N LEU A 95 -9.53 9.31 15.70
CA LEU A 95 -10.44 8.16 15.65
C LEU A 95 -11.23 8.02 16.94
N HIS A 96 -10.60 8.23 18.09
CA HIS A 96 -11.32 8.26 19.36
C HIS A 96 -12.34 9.40 19.42
N ASN A 97 -11.99 10.59 18.94
CA ASN A 97 -12.91 11.73 18.94
C ASN A 97 -14.12 11.54 18.01
N ILE A 98 -13.91 10.90 16.86
CA ILE A 98 -14.98 10.69 15.84
C ILE A 98 -15.80 9.44 16.17
N TYR A 99 -15.17 8.40 16.71
CA TYR A 99 -15.77 7.09 16.96
C TYR A 99 -15.39 6.56 18.36
N PRO A 100 -15.80 7.22 19.45
CA PRO A 100 -15.36 6.90 20.80
C PRO A 100 -15.70 5.47 21.23
N ASP A 101 -16.85 4.94 20.79
CA ASP A 101 -17.31 3.59 21.13
C ASP A 101 -16.63 2.48 20.32
N ARG A 102 -15.82 2.84 19.30
CA ARG A 102 -15.18 1.88 18.39
C ARG A 102 -13.66 1.91 18.45
N PHE A 103 -13.06 2.97 19.00
CA PHE A 103 -11.61 3.15 19.00
C PHE A 103 -11.10 3.64 20.35
N ASP A 104 -10.36 2.76 21.01
CA ASP A 104 -9.63 3.08 22.23
C ASP A 104 -8.46 4.05 21.92
N PRO A 105 -8.27 5.10 22.75
CA PRO A 105 -7.08 5.91 22.68
C PRO A 105 -5.82 5.05 22.85
N GLY A 106 -4.92 5.07 21.87
CA GLY A 106 -3.66 4.34 21.94
C GLY A 106 -3.74 2.91 21.43
N ALA A 107 -4.84 2.49 20.79
CA ALA A 107 -4.94 1.19 20.13
C ALA A 107 -3.78 0.97 19.13
N LEU A 108 -3.41 1.99 18.35
CA LEU A 108 -2.28 1.89 17.43
C LEU A 108 -0.95 1.71 18.17
N ARG A 109 -0.79 2.35 19.33
CA ARG A 109 0.40 2.21 20.17
C ARG A 109 0.48 0.81 20.80
N ALA A 110 -0.64 0.26 21.27
CA ALA A 110 -0.71 -1.06 21.87
C ALA A 110 -0.33 -2.19 20.89
N MET A 111 -0.53 -1.97 19.58
CA MET A 111 -0.11 -2.90 18.52
C MET A 111 1.41 -2.88 18.26
N THR A 112 2.17 -2.00 18.93
CA THR A 112 3.61 -1.85 18.74
C THR A 112 4.38 -2.21 20.01
N PHE A 113 5.52 -2.88 19.85
CA PHE A 113 6.44 -3.15 20.95
C PHE A 113 7.24 -1.90 21.34
N GLY A 114 7.50 -1.02 20.37
CA GLY A 114 8.17 0.25 20.65
C GLY A 114 8.68 0.95 19.40
N GLN A 115 9.24 2.14 19.62
CA GLN A 115 9.99 2.87 18.61
C GLN A 115 11.40 2.32 18.53
N TRP A 116 11.80 1.89 17.33
CA TRP A 116 13.23 1.66 17.08
C TRP A 116 13.96 2.99 16.98
N ARG A 117 15.14 3.09 17.63
CA ARG A 117 15.99 4.29 17.62
C ARG A 117 17.25 4.04 16.80
N ARG A 118 17.68 5.07 16.07
CA ARG A 118 18.91 5.03 15.25
C ARG A 118 20.09 4.54 16.09
N GLY A 119 20.78 3.51 15.61
CA GLY A 119 21.92 2.87 16.30
C GLY A 119 21.57 1.61 17.10
N GLN A 120 20.30 1.28 17.31
CA GLN A 120 19.91 -0.01 17.89
C GLN A 120 20.02 -1.13 16.85
N LYS A 121 20.59 -2.28 17.21
CA LYS A 121 20.47 -3.48 16.37
C LYS A 121 19.04 -3.99 16.45
N LEU A 122 18.43 -4.23 15.29
CA LEU A 122 17.13 -4.89 15.22
C LEU A 122 17.35 -6.40 15.18
N HIS A 123 16.81 -7.11 16.16
CA HIS A 123 16.92 -8.56 16.27
C HIS A 123 15.61 -9.21 15.85
N GLY A 124 15.70 -10.29 15.06
CA GLY A 124 14.57 -11.13 14.74
C GLY A 124 14.31 -12.21 15.81
N PRO A 125 13.14 -12.86 15.79
CA PRO A 125 12.06 -12.65 14.83
C PRO A 125 11.24 -11.37 15.14
N ALA A 126 11.09 -10.49 14.15
CA ALA A 126 10.34 -9.24 14.32
C ALA A 126 9.72 -8.75 13.00
N ILE A 127 8.69 -7.91 13.13
CA ILE A 127 8.12 -7.15 12.01
C ILE A 127 8.48 -5.68 12.21
N LEU A 128 8.98 -5.02 11.17
CA LEU A 128 9.33 -3.60 11.17
C LEU A 128 8.52 -2.84 10.13
N LEU A 129 7.76 -1.82 10.54
CA LEU A 129 7.17 -0.85 9.62
C LEU A 129 8.09 0.38 9.58
N ALA A 130 8.68 0.64 8.44
CA ALA A 130 9.66 1.72 8.28
C ALA A 130 9.24 2.73 7.22
N THR A 131 9.24 4.01 7.59
CA THR A 131 9.12 5.10 6.63
C THR A 131 10.46 5.35 5.95
N SER A 132 10.54 5.69 4.67
CA SER A 132 9.46 6.04 3.72
C SER A 132 8.94 4.84 2.91
N GLY A 133 7.73 4.96 2.33
CA GLY A 133 7.17 3.91 1.47
C GLY A 133 8.00 3.61 0.22
N MET A 134 8.62 4.65 -0.35
CA MET A 134 9.48 4.53 -1.54
C MET A 134 10.96 4.28 -1.21
N MET A 135 11.31 4.20 0.08
CA MET A 135 12.69 3.98 0.53
C MET A 135 13.69 5.04 0.02
N ILE A 136 13.30 6.30 -0.04
CA ILE A 136 14.19 7.40 -0.47
C ILE A 136 15.50 7.40 0.36
N PRO A 137 16.67 7.62 -0.25
CA PRO A 137 17.95 7.68 0.47
C PRO A 137 17.89 8.60 1.70
N GLY A 138 18.45 8.13 2.82
CA GLY A 138 18.41 8.82 4.12
C GLY A 138 17.11 8.64 4.91
N SER A 139 16.11 7.94 4.35
CA SER A 139 14.92 7.54 5.12
C SER A 139 15.19 6.28 5.98
N PRO A 140 14.49 6.10 7.11
CA PRO A 140 14.68 4.93 7.96
C PRO A 140 14.58 3.59 7.23
N SER A 141 13.62 3.42 6.32
CA SER A 141 13.46 2.18 5.53
C SER A 141 14.64 1.92 4.60
N PHE A 142 15.26 2.98 4.05
CA PHE A 142 16.48 2.85 3.25
C PHE A 142 17.64 2.38 4.12
N ASP A 143 17.85 3.02 5.26
CA ASP A 143 18.92 2.66 6.20
C ASP A 143 18.78 1.22 6.69
N PHE A 144 17.55 0.79 7.00
CA PHE A 144 17.29 -0.59 7.39
C PHE A 144 17.53 -1.59 6.25
N ALA A 145 17.15 -1.27 5.01
CA ALA A 145 17.41 -2.14 3.88
C ALA A 145 18.90 -2.43 3.71
N ARG A 146 19.78 -1.45 3.95
CA ARG A 146 21.25 -1.66 3.94
C ARG A 146 21.71 -2.73 4.94
N THR A 147 21.01 -2.85 6.07
CA THR A 147 21.35 -3.84 7.12
C THR A 147 20.68 -5.20 6.92
N LEU A 148 19.52 -5.23 6.25
CA LEU A 148 18.70 -6.43 6.12
C LEU A 148 18.95 -7.18 4.82
N ALA A 149 19.36 -6.49 3.76
CA ALA A 149 19.33 -7.01 2.39
C ALA A 149 20.25 -8.22 2.15
N ALA A 150 21.40 -8.31 2.82
CA ALA A 150 22.37 -9.38 2.60
C ALA A 150 22.04 -10.71 3.31
N ASP A 151 21.10 -10.70 4.28
CA ASP A 151 20.74 -11.90 5.06
C ASP A 151 19.46 -12.56 4.52
N PRO A 152 19.53 -13.81 4.03
CA PRO A 152 18.39 -14.51 3.43
C PRO A 152 17.27 -14.85 4.42
N ARG A 153 17.52 -14.77 5.72
CA ARG A 153 16.47 -14.95 6.75
C ARG A 153 15.50 -13.78 6.77
N ASN A 154 15.93 -12.60 6.32
CA ASN A 154 15.12 -11.39 6.30
C ASN A 154 14.19 -11.34 5.08
N GLY A 155 13.18 -10.48 5.17
CA GLY A 155 12.33 -10.12 4.04
C GLY A 155 12.06 -8.62 3.97
N ILE A 156 12.02 -8.07 2.75
CA ILE A 156 11.58 -6.71 2.47
C ILE A 156 10.32 -6.81 1.63
N TYR A 157 9.17 -6.54 2.25
CA TYR A 157 7.86 -6.78 1.65
C TYR A 157 7.14 -5.47 1.37
N PHE A 158 6.77 -5.26 0.11
CA PHE A 158 6.09 -4.08 -0.37
C PHE A 158 4.59 -4.29 -0.32
N VAL A 159 3.84 -3.29 0.15
CA VAL A 159 2.38 -3.39 0.39
C VAL A 159 1.58 -2.32 -0.35
N GLY A 160 2.22 -1.62 -1.29
CA GLY A 160 1.62 -0.54 -2.06
C GLY A 160 2.48 -0.19 -3.28
N TYR A 161 2.08 0.86 -3.98
CA TYR A 161 2.84 1.40 -5.10
C TYR A 161 4.18 1.98 -4.65
N ALA A 162 5.19 1.79 -5.49
CA ALA A 162 6.47 2.47 -5.44
C ALA A 162 6.88 2.79 -6.88
N ASP A 163 7.34 4.02 -7.08
CA ASP A 163 7.85 4.48 -8.37
C ASP A 163 9.05 3.63 -8.81
N PRO A 164 9.11 3.14 -10.07
CA PRO A 164 10.21 2.32 -10.60
C PRO A 164 11.62 2.87 -10.35
N GLU A 165 11.79 4.19 -10.36
CA GLU A 165 13.11 4.82 -10.20
C GLU A 165 13.53 4.97 -8.74
N THR A 166 12.65 4.66 -7.79
CA THR A 166 12.97 4.69 -6.36
C THR A 166 13.62 3.39 -5.90
N PRO A 167 14.37 3.37 -4.77
CA PRO A 167 14.94 2.11 -4.26
C PRO A 167 13.88 1.02 -4.03
N ALA A 168 12.68 1.40 -3.59
CA ALA A 168 11.56 0.48 -3.49
C ALA A 168 11.12 -0.08 -4.86
N GLY A 169 11.07 0.74 -5.91
CA GLY A 169 10.81 0.31 -7.29
C GLY A 169 11.84 -0.70 -7.78
N LEU A 170 13.13 -0.39 -7.60
CA LEU A 170 14.23 -1.28 -7.98
C LEU A 170 14.18 -2.63 -7.28
N PHE A 171 13.80 -2.67 -5.99
CA PHE A 171 13.55 -3.93 -5.28
C PHE A 171 12.42 -4.73 -5.91
N ARG A 172 11.30 -4.09 -6.22
CA ARG A 172 10.12 -4.75 -6.82
C ARG A 172 10.43 -5.31 -8.21
N GLU A 173 11.28 -4.64 -8.98
CA GLU A 173 11.73 -5.04 -10.31
C GLU A 173 12.96 -5.96 -10.29
N GLN A 174 13.49 -6.30 -9.11
CA GLN A 174 14.64 -7.17 -8.93
C GLN A 174 15.92 -6.65 -9.65
N GLN A 175 16.10 -5.33 -9.73
CA GLN A 175 17.28 -4.70 -10.32
C GLN A 175 18.49 -4.75 -9.35
N HIS A 176 18.98 -5.95 -9.06
CA HIS A 176 19.94 -6.23 -7.99
C HIS A 176 21.25 -5.44 -8.10
N ASP A 177 21.80 -5.23 -9.29
CA ASP A 177 23.07 -4.49 -9.44
C ASP A 177 22.92 -3.01 -9.08
N ARG A 178 21.84 -2.36 -9.55
CA ARG A 178 21.52 -0.98 -9.16
C ARG A 178 21.24 -0.89 -7.66
N LEU A 179 20.54 -1.86 -7.08
CA LEU A 179 20.28 -1.90 -5.63
C LEU A 179 21.55 -2.02 -4.81
N LYS A 180 22.47 -2.92 -5.18
CA LYS A 180 23.77 -3.10 -4.50
C LYS A 180 24.56 -1.78 -4.48
N ALA A 181 24.67 -1.12 -5.63
CA ALA A 181 25.35 0.16 -5.75
C ALA A 181 24.67 1.25 -4.90
N LEU A 182 23.35 1.34 -4.97
CA LEU A 182 22.56 2.37 -4.29
C LEU A 182 22.56 2.20 -2.76
N LEU A 183 22.46 0.98 -2.26
CA LEU A 183 22.49 0.66 -0.84
C LEU A 183 23.92 0.58 -0.28
N GLY A 184 24.94 0.49 -1.14
CA GLY A 184 26.31 0.23 -0.73
C GLY A 184 26.44 -1.12 -0.01
N VAL A 185 25.88 -2.18 -0.61
CA VAL A 185 25.91 -3.56 -0.10
C VAL A 185 26.43 -4.51 -1.17
N GLU A 186 27.07 -5.60 -0.76
CA GLU A 186 27.65 -6.57 -1.69
C GLU A 186 26.62 -7.56 -2.26
N ALA A 187 25.51 -7.78 -1.56
CA ALA A 187 24.51 -8.78 -1.93
C ALA A 187 23.09 -8.39 -1.53
N ILE A 188 22.13 -8.85 -2.33
CA ILE A 188 20.69 -8.81 -2.06
C ILE A 188 20.20 -10.27 -1.99
N HIS A 189 20.14 -10.83 -0.80
CA HIS A 189 19.69 -12.21 -0.52
C HIS A 189 18.37 -12.26 0.24
N CYS A 190 17.95 -11.16 0.87
CA CYS A 190 16.67 -11.09 1.56
C CYS A 190 15.52 -11.41 0.60
N GLN A 191 14.45 -11.99 1.12
CA GLN A 191 13.29 -12.26 0.29
C GLN A 191 12.54 -10.95 -0.04
N VAL A 192 12.28 -10.72 -1.32
CA VAL A 192 11.41 -9.62 -1.76
C VAL A 192 10.05 -10.18 -2.13
N GLU A 193 8.99 -9.59 -1.60
CA GLU A 193 7.61 -9.91 -1.98
C GLU A 193 6.83 -8.60 -2.18
N VAL A 194 5.92 -8.60 -3.13
CA VAL A 194 5.04 -7.46 -3.40
C VAL A 194 3.62 -7.92 -3.17
N PHE A 195 2.93 -7.27 -2.23
CA PHE A 195 1.54 -7.53 -1.86
C PHE A 195 0.65 -6.39 -2.34
N GLN A 196 -0.46 -6.75 -2.97
CA GLN A 196 -1.46 -5.79 -3.44
C GLN A 196 -2.56 -5.62 -2.39
N PHE A 197 -2.31 -4.76 -1.41
CA PHE A 197 -3.35 -4.28 -0.50
C PHE A 197 -3.96 -2.98 -1.01
N SER A 198 -4.29 -2.89 -2.29
CA SER A 198 -4.82 -1.66 -2.87
C SER A 198 -5.98 -1.09 -2.03
N ALA A 199 -5.90 0.22 -1.75
CA ALA A 199 -7.03 0.99 -1.23
C ALA A 199 -7.88 1.59 -2.37
N HIS A 200 -7.39 1.49 -3.61
CA HIS A 200 -8.09 1.88 -4.82
C HIS A 200 -8.97 0.74 -5.29
N SER A 201 -10.10 1.11 -5.88
CA SER A 201 -11.08 0.18 -6.42
C SER A 201 -10.52 -0.57 -7.63
N HIS A 202 -10.88 -1.85 -7.78
CA HIS A 202 -10.50 -2.61 -8.97
C HIS A 202 -11.22 -2.06 -10.20
N ARG A 203 -10.71 -2.33 -11.41
CA ARG A 203 -11.31 -1.80 -12.65
C ARG A 203 -12.79 -2.14 -12.81
N GLN A 204 -13.23 -3.31 -12.34
CA GLN A 204 -14.64 -3.71 -12.37
C GLN A 204 -15.47 -2.97 -11.32
N ASP A 205 -14.92 -2.65 -10.15
CA ASP A 205 -15.60 -1.86 -9.13
C ASP A 205 -15.79 -0.41 -9.61
N LEU A 206 -14.75 0.17 -10.25
CA LEU A 206 -14.81 1.49 -10.89
C LEU A 206 -15.87 1.52 -12.01
N LEU A 207 -15.87 0.50 -12.87
CA LEU A 207 -16.88 0.35 -13.91
C LEU A 207 -18.27 0.15 -13.29
N ALA A 208 -18.43 -0.74 -12.30
CA ALA A 208 -19.70 -1.00 -11.65
C ALA A 208 -20.27 0.25 -10.98
N MET A 209 -19.42 1.06 -10.34
CA MET A 209 -19.80 2.37 -9.80
C MET A 209 -20.35 3.28 -10.92
N ALA A 210 -19.65 3.40 -12.05
CA ALA A 210 -20.12 4.19 -13.18
C ALA A 210 -21.46 3.66 -13.72
N LEU A 211 -21.60 2.34 -13.86
CA LEU A 211 -22.83 1.68 -14.32
C LEU A 211 -24.02 1.86 -13.36
N GLN A 212 -23.74 1.90 -12.06
CA GLN A 212 -24.75 2.11 -11.03
C GLN A 212 -25.20 3.57 -11.00
N LEU A 213 -24.27 4.51 -11.12
CA LEU A 213 -24.55 5.94 -11.07
C LEU A 213 -25.18 6.48 -12.36
N ARG A 214 -24.91 5.86 -13.52
CA ARG A 214 -25.39 6.26 -14.86
C ARG A 214 -25.32 7.78 -15.10
N PRO A 215 -24.16 8.41 -14.86
CA PRO A 215 -24.04 9.86 -14.96
C PRO A 215 -24.21 10.34 -16.42
N ARG A 216 -24.63 11.59 -16.62
CA ARG A 216 -24.69 12.18 -17.98
C ARG A 216 -23.29 12.29 -18.61
N ARG A 217 -22.28 12.64 -17.82
CA ARG A 217 -20.87 12.74 -18.23
C ARG A 217 -19.95 12.01 -17.25
N ILE A 218 -18.88 11.41 -17.77
CA ILE A 218 -17.80 10.78 -17.00
C ILE A 218 -16.46 11.33 -17.43
N ILE A 219 -15.64 11.72 -16.45
CA ILE A 219 -14.24 12.02 -16.62
C ILE A 219 -13.42 10.96 -15.88
N PHE A 220 -12.57 10.24 -16.60
CA PHE A 220 -11.54 9.41 -15.97
C PHE A 220 -10.22 10.17 -15.91
N THR A 221 -9.57 10.14 -14.75
CA THR A 221 -8.26 10.75 -14.50
C THR A 221 -7.42 9.87 -13.58
N HIS A 222 -6.24 10.32 -13.16
CA HIS A 222 -5.38 9.64 -12.18
C HIS A 222 -5.19 8.14 -12.48
N GLY A 223 -4.58 7.85 -13.63
CA GLY A 223 -4.24 6.51 -14.09
C GLY A 223 -3.37 6.58 -15.35
N GLU A 224 -2.66 5.50 -15.66
CA GLU A 224 -1.88 5.41 -16.89
C GLU A 224 -2.79 5.31 -18.12
N ALA A 225 -2.26 5.64 -19.30
CA ALA A 225 -3.05 5.67 -20.54
C ALA A 225 -3.85 4.37 -20.81
N PRO A 226 -3.27 3.16 -20.67
CA PRO A 226 -4.04 1.93 -20.90
C PRO A 226 -5.22 1.77 -19.92
N ALA A 227 -5.11 2.34 -18.72
CA ALA A 227 -6.11 2.22 -17.68
C ALA A 227 -7.30 3.13 -17.93
N LEU A 228 -7.00 4.37 -18.34
CA LEU A 228 -7.97 5.36 -18.80
C LEU A 228 -8.72 4.87 -20.04
N GLU A 229 -7.98 4.35 -21.03
CA GLU A 229 -8.54 3.83 -22.27
C GLU A 229 -9.48 2.65 -22.04
N TRP A 230 -9.09 1.70 -21.19
CA TRP A 230 -9.93 0.52 -20.89
C TRP A 230 -11.24 0.92 -20.22
N LEU A 231 -11.19 1.75 -19.16
CA LEU A 231 -12.39 2.23 -18.47
C LEU A 231 -13.28 3.04 -19.40
N ALA A 232 -12.70 3.89 -20.25
CA ALA A 232 -13.46 4.66 -21.20
C ALA A 232 -14.15 3.79 -22.25
N ALA A 233 -13.45 2.81 -22.81
CA ALA A 233 -14.01 1.88 -23.80
C ALA A 233 -15.18 1.07 -23.22
N GLU A 234 -14.99 0.47 -22.04
CA GLU A 234 -16.05 -0.32 -21.40
C GLU A 234 -17.25 0.53 -20.97
N THR A 235 -16.99 1.75 -20.49
CA THR A 235 -18.07 2.69 -20.12
C THR A 235 -18.86 3.11 -21.35
N ARG A 236 -18.22 3.52 -22.45
CA ARG A 236 -18.90 3.88 -23.71
C ARG A 236 -19.76 2.73 -24.24
N ARG A 237 -19.25 1.50 -24.15
CA ARG A 237 -19.95 0.29 -24.60
C ARG A 237 -21.21 0.01 -23.78
N ARG A 238 -21.17 0.25 -22.47
CA ARG A 238 -22.23 -0.16 -21.52
C ARG A 238 -23.18 0.99 -21.14
N LEU A 239 -22.74 2.23 -21.32
CA LEU A 239 -23.49 3.47 -21.10
C LEU A 239 -23.40 4.36 -22.35
N PRO A 240 -24.04 3.99 -23.47
CA PRO A 240 -23.92 4.73 -24.74
C PRO A 240 -24.54 6.13 -24.71
N ARG A 241 -25.30 6.46 -23.66
CA ARG A 241 -25.89 7.80 -23.44
C ARG A 241 -25.03 8.70 -22.56
N SER A 242 -23.98 8.16 -21.93
CA SER A 242 -23.06 8.92 -21.11
C SER A 242 -21.91 9.41 -21.98
N GLU A 243 -21.59 10.70 -21.89
CA GLU A 243 -20.38 11.25 -22.51
C GLU A 243 -19.16 10.80 -21.69
N VAL A 244 -18.11 10.31 -22.34
CA VAL A 244 -16.88 9.85 -21.66
C VAL A 244 -15.69 10.65 -22.15
N ILE A 245 -15.08 11.39 -21.23
CA ILE A 245 -14.04 12.39 -21.46
C ILE A 245 -12.72 11.93 -20.80
N LEU A 246 -11.62 12.05 -21.54
CA LEU A 246 -10.26 11.78 -21.08
C LEU A 246 -9.40 13.03 -21.29
N PRO A 247 -9.37 13.97 -20.32
CA PRO A 247 -8.69 15.24 -20.51
C PRO A 247 -7.17 15.07 -20.51
N GLN A 248 -6.50 15.89 -21.31
CA GLN A 248 -5.05 16.03 -21.26
C GLN A 248 -4.61 16.98 -20.14
N GLN A 249 -3.37 16.81 -19.69
CA GLN A 249 -2.80 17.71 -18.69
C GLN A 249 -2.76 19.15 -19.24
N GLY A 250 -3.38 20.08 -18.51
CA GLY A 250 -3.48 21.49 -18.90
C GLY A 250 -4.69 21.83 -19.78
N GLU A 251 -5.52 20.85 -20.13
CA GLU A 251 -6.77 21.06 -20.86
C GLU A 251 -7.86 21.66 -19.95
N TRP A 252 -8.62 22.62 -20.49
CA TRP A 252 -9.77 23.23 -19.83
C TRP A 252 -11.07 22.65 -20.40
N LEU A 253 -11.90 22.08 -19.53
CA LEU A 253 -13.22 21.56 -19.88
C LEU A 253 -14.32 22.55 -19.48
N THR A 254 -15.24 22.85 -20.39
CA THR A 254 -16.45 23.62 -20.09
C THR A 254 -17.61 22.67 -19.88
N LEU A 255 -18.19 22.68 -18.68
CA LEU A 255 -19.31 21.83 -18.31
C LEU A 255 -20.60 22.67 -18.38
N ALA A 256 -21.32 22.59 -19.50
CA ALA A 256 -22.65 23.18 -19.66
C ALA A 256 -23.74 22.31 -19.04
#